data_AF-A0A942PI83-F1
#
_entry.id   AF-A0A942PI83-F1
#
_cell.length_a   1.000
_cell.length_b   1.000
_cell.length_c   1.000
_cell.angle_alpha   90.00
_cell.angle_beta   90.00
_cell.angle_gamma   90.00
#
_symmetry.space_group_name_H-M   'P 1'
#
loop_
_entity.id
_entity.type
_entity.pdbx_description
1 polymer ?
#
loop_
_entity_poly.entity_id
_entity_poly.type
_entity_poly.pdbx_seq_one_letter_code
_entity_poly.pdbx_strand_id
1 'polypeptide(L)'
;MEYNSGRSIGDILKERQNIILKGADIATRGGFTQVPNFLLKSKDLSSGDKLAFAMLLSYAWQNDHCFPGQRRLAEDMGLHETNVRKHLKSLQVHGLLEITRRGQGKTNIYTLNLKPPRKR
;
A
#
# COMPACT_ATOMS: atom_id res chain seq x y z
N MET A 1 -14.77 -20.29 9.79
CA MET A 1 -14.49 -19.07 10.58
C MET A 1 -15.69 -18.15 10.41
N GLU A 2 -16.50 -17.99 11.46
CA GLU A 2 -17.62 -17.05 11.45
C GLU A 2 -17.06 -15.63 11.51
N TYR A 3 -17.28 -14.87 10.45
CA TYR A 3 -16.93 -13.45 10.44
C TYR A 3 -17.97 -12.70 11.27
N ASN A 4 -17.53 -12.20 12.42
CA ASN A 4 -18.31 -11.39 13.35
C ASN A 4 -18.97 -10.23 12.57
N SER A 5 -20.30 -10.13 12.66
CA SER A 5 -21.14 -9.13 12.00
C SER A 5 -21.02 -7.75 12.65
N GLY A 6 -19.78 -7.29 12.81
CA GLY A 6 -19.46 -5.93 13.25
C GLY A 6 -19.78 -4.93 12.15
N ARG A 7 -20.25 -3.75 12.55
CA ARG A 7 -20.63 -2.61 11.68
C ARG A 7 -19.74 -2.50 10.43
N SER A 8 -20.36 -2.38 9.26
CA SER A 8 -19.62 -2.19 8.01
C SER A 8 -18.90 -0.84 8.02
N ILE A 9 -17.84 -0.69 7.21
CA ILE A 9 -17.19 0.62 7.04
C ILE A 9 -18.18 1.70 6.54
N GLY A 10 -19.22 1.28 5.79
CA GLY A 10 -20.32 2.15 5.38
C GLY A 10 -21.13 2.68 6.56
N ASP A 11 -21.33 1.87 7.60
CA ASP A 11 -22.06 2.27 8.80
C ASP A 11 -21.24 3.24 9.66
N ILE A 12 -19.92 3.05 9.72
CA ILE A 12 -18.99 3.94 10.45
C ILE A 12 -18.91 5.33 9.79
N LEU A 13 -18.96 5.39 8.45
CA LEU A 13 -18.83 6.66 7.72
C LEU A 13 -20.15 7.43 7.53
N LYS A 14 -21.30 6.74 7.59
CA LYS A 14 -22.64 7.37 7.52
C LYS A 14 -22.87 8.42 8.60
N GLU A 15 -22.24 8.29 9.76
CA GLU A 15 -22.42 9.20 10.89
C GLU A 15 -21.72 10.57 10.70
N ARG A 16 -20.87 10.75 9.67
CA ARG A 16 -19.99 11.94 9.61
C ARG A 16 -19.90 12.72 8.28
N GLN A 17 -20.39 12.28 7.11
CA GLN A 17 -20.03 12.96 5.84
C GLN A 17 -21.05 12.89 4.68
N ASN A 18 -20.97 13.87 3.76
CA ASN A 18 -21.68 13.94 2.47
C ASN A 18 -21.26 12.85 1.43
N ILE A 19 -20.58 11.79 1.87
CA ILE A 19 -20.08 10.71 1.02
C ILE A 19 -20.81 9.42 1.42
N ILE A 20 -21.62 8.91 0.50
CA ILE A 20 -22.40 7.68 0.71
C ILE A 20 -21.66 6.51 0.08
N LEU A 21 -21.20 5.57 0.90
CA LEU A 21 -20.65 4.31 0.43
C LEU A 21 -21.79 3.33 0.08
N LYS A 22 -21.80 2.83 -1.16
CA LYS A 22 -22.72 1.77 -1.63
C LYS A 22 -21.95 0.48 -1.85
N GLY A 23 -22.44 -0.65 -1.32
CA GLY A 23 -21.84 -1.99 -1.52
C GLY A 23 -20.49 -2.20 -0.81
N ALA A 24 -20.19 -1.41 0.21
CA ALA A 24 -18.93 -1.48 0.94
C ALA A 24 -18.71 -2.85 1.60
N ASP A 25 -19.79 -3.49 2.05
CA ASP A 25 -19.83 -4.82 2.64
C ASP A 25 -19.42 -5.94 1.67
N ILE A 26 -19.64 -5.78 0.35
CA ILE A 26 -19.19 -6.72 -0.68
C ILE A 26 -17.74 -6.40 -1.08
N ALA A 27 -17.45 -5.12 -1.33
CA ALA A 27 -16.15 -4.68 -1.82
C ALA A 27 -15.01 -4.91 -0.81
N THR A 28 -15.31 -4.95 0.50
CA THR A 28 -14.31 -5.13 1.57
C THR A 28 -14.14 -6.58 2.03
N ARG A 29 -14.88 -7.55 1.48
CA ARG A 29 -14.77 -8.98 1.88
C ARG A 29 -13.37 -9.56 1.66
N GLY A 30 -12.67 -9.11 0.62
CA GLY A 30 -11.29 -9.49 0.32
C GLY A 30 -10.24 -8.79 1.19
N GLY A 31 -10.66 -8.03 2.20
CA GLY A 31 -9.80 -7.14 2.97
C GLY A 31 -9.62 -5.78 2.30
N PHE A 32 -8.96 -4.87 3.02
CA PHE A 32 -8.61 -3.55 2.53
C PHE A 32 -7.25 -3.13 3.10
N THR A 33 -6.57 -2.26 2.37
CA THR A 33 -5.27 -1.70 2.81
C THR A 33 -5.47 -0.25 3.20
N GLN A 34 -5.22 0.08 4.46
CA GLN A 34 -5.29 1.45 4.95
C GLN A 34 -3.98 2.18 4.67
N VAL A 35 -4.06 3.40 4.14
CA VAL A 35 -2.89 4.20 3.80
C VAL A 35 -2.87 5.47 4.66
N PRO A 36 -1.73 5.88 5.24
CA PRO A 36 -1.64 7.12 6.00
C PRO A 36 -2.00 8.36 5.16
N ASN A 37 -2.77 9.27 5.75
CA ASN A 37 -3.22 10.47 5.07
C ASN A 37 -2.08 11.38 4.59
N PHE A 38 -0.93 11.40 5.28
CA PHE A 38 0.22 12.20 4.84
C PHE A 38 0.75 11.73 3.48
N LEU A 39 0.68 10.42 3.19
CA LEU A 39 1.06 9.86 1.91
C LEU A 39 0.05 10.28 0.82
N LEU A 40 -1.25 10.10 1.11
CA LEU A 40 -2.34 10.47 0.18
C LEU A 40 -2.32 11.95 -0.16
N LYS A 41 -2.04 12.82 0.82
CA LYS A 41 -2.00 14.27 0.69
C LYS A 41 -0.64 14.83 0.26
N SER A 42 0.38 13.99 0.11
CA SER A 42 1.70 14.44 -0.35
C SER A 42 1.62 15.04 -1.76
N LYS A 43 2.23 16.22 -1.94
CA LYS A 43 2.40 16.89 -3.24
C LYS A 43 3.67 16.45 -3.97
N ASP A 44 4.61 15.85 -3.23
CA ASP A 44 5.92 15.44 -3.74
C ASP A 44 5.87 14.02 -4.34
N LEU A 45 4.77 13.28 -4.08
CA LEU A 45 4.53 11.93 -4.59
C LEU A 45 3.55 11.94 -5.76
N SER A 46 3.90 11.21 -6.81
CA SER A 46 2.96 10.93 -7.89
C SER A 46 1.86 9.96 -7.45
N SER A 47 0.76 9.90 -8.19
CA SER A 47 -0.30 8.91 -7.95
C SER A 47 0.25 7.47 -8.01
N GLY A 48 1.20 7.20 -8.90
CA GLY A 48 1.86 5.90 -9.00
C GLY A 48 2.75 5.58 -7.80
N ASP A 49 3.42 6.57 -7.21
CA ASP A 49 4.22 6.38 -5.98
C ASP A 49 3.30 6.01 -4.80
N LYS A 50 2.16 6.69 -4.69
CA LYS A 50 1.15 6.42 -3.65
C LYS A 50 0.57 5.00 -3.79
N LEU A 51 0.24 4.59 -5.00
CA LEU A 51 -0.25 3.24 -5.29
C LEU A 51 0.81 2.17 -5.05
N ALA A 52 2.06 2.43 -5.43
CA ALA A 52 3.17 1.52 -5.16
C ALA A 52 3.31 1.30 -3.65
N PHE A 53 3.35 2.37 -2.86
CA PHE A 53 3.43 2.26 -1.40
C PHE A 53 2.23 1.50 -0.81
N ALA A 54 1.01 1.78 -1.27
CA ALA A 54 -0.19 1.06 -0.84
C ALA A 54 -0.09 -0.44 -1.14
N MET A 55 0.41 -0.83 -2.32
CA MET A 55 0.61 -2.23 -2.67
C MET A 55 1.71 -2.88 -1.82
N LEU A 56 2.81 -2.19 -1.54
CA LEU A 56 3.83 -2.71 -0.61
C LEU A 56 3.22 -2.98 0.78
N LEU A 57 2.33 -2.11 1.23
CA LEU A 57 1.65 -2.21 2.52
C LEU A 57 0.61 -3.33 2.55
N SER A 58 -0.09 -3.59 1.44
CA SER A 58 -1.04 -4.72 1.33
C SER A 58 -0.30 -6.06 1.49
N TYR A 59 0.88 -6.19 0.87
CA TYR A 59 1.75 -7.36 1.03
C TYR A 59 2.26 -7.54 2.45
N ALA A 60 2.57 -6.45 3.15
CA ALA A 60 3.03 -6.50 4.54
C ALA A 60 1.94 -6.98 5.52
N TRP A 61 0.65 -6.75 5.21
CA TRP A 61 -0.47 -7.15 6.07
C TRP A 61 -1.05 -8.54 5.80
N GLN A 62 -0.79 -9.14 4.63
CA GLN A 62 -1.24 -10.50 4.34
C GLN A 62 -0.25 -11.52 4.94
N ASN A 63 -0.73 -12.29 5.91
CA ASN A 63 -0.01 -13.07 6.94
C ASN A 63 1.05 -14.10 6.49
N ASP A 64 1.43 -14.23 5.23
CA ASP A 64 2.34 -15.31 4.79
C ASP A 64 3.29 -15.00 3.62
N HIS A 65 3.31 -13.78 3.08
CA HIS A 65 4.02 -13.55 1.81
C HIS A 65 5.27 -12.69 1.93
N CYS A 66 6.39 -13.42 1.89
CA CYS A 66 7.65 -12.98 1.28
C CYS A 66 7.36 -12.01 0.13
N PHE A 67 7.90 -10.79 0.24
CA PHE A 67 7.60 -9.71 -0.68
C PHE A 67 7.80 -10.14 -2.15
N PRO A 68 6.82 -9.93 -3.05
CA PRO A 68 6.96 -10.32 -4.44
C PRO A 68 8.14 -9.59 -5.10
N GLY A 69 8.92 -10.29 -5.93
CA GLY A 69 9.90 -9.62 -6.79
C GLY A 69 9.24 -8.50 -7.63
N GLN A 70 10.03 -7.55 -8.12
CA GLN A 70 9.53 -6.38 -8.86
C GLN A 70 8.59 -6.74 -10.03
N ARG A 71 8.82 -7.89 -10.68
CA ARG A 71 7.94 -8.44 -11.72
C ARG A 71 6.51 -8.65 -11.22
N ARG A 72 6.36 -9.36 -10.10
CA ARG A 72 5.05 -9.69 -9.55
C ARG A 72 4.34 -8.42 -9.07
N LEU A 73 5.07 -7.51 -8.42
CA LEU A 73 4.53 -6.18 -8.09
C LEU A 73 4.01 -5.44 -9.35
N ALA A 74 4.70 -5.54 -10.48
CA ALA A 74 4.28 -4.93 -11.73
C ALA A 74 3.00 -5.56 -12.30
N GLU A 75 2.90 -6.90 -12.26
CA GLU A 75 1.69 -7.63 -12.64
C GLU A 75 0.48 -7.19 -11.80
N ASP A 76 0.61 -7.18 -10.47
CA ASP A 76 -0.51 -6.86 -9.58
C ASP A 76 -0.91 -5.38 -9.63
N MET A 77 0.03 -4.49 -9.98
CA MET A 77 -0.23 -3.07 -10.22
C MET A 77 -0.74 -2.77 -11.64
N GLY A 78 -0.69 -3.74 -12.57
CA GLY A 78 -0.99 -3.51 -13.99
C GLY A 78 -0.03 -2.54 -14.66
N LEU A 79 1.23 -2.52 -14.25
CA LEU A 79 2.27 -1.62 -14.77
C LEU A 79 3.40 -2.39 -15.44
N HIS A 80 4.17 -1.71 -16.29
CA HIS A 80 5.45 -2.24 -16.74
C HIS A 80 6.48 -2.21 -15.60
N GLU A 81 7.39 -3.19 -15.54
CA GLU A 81 8.41 -3.28 -14.49
C GLU A 81 9.26 -2.00 -14.36
N THR A 82 9.51 -1.30 -15.47
CA THR A 82 10.26 -0.03 -15.46
C THR A 82 9.53 1.06 -14.69
N ASN A 83 8.20 1.13 -14.78
CA ASN A 83 7.39 2.09 -14.01
C ASN A 83 7.42 1.73 -12.52
N VAL A 84 7.31 0.45 -12.18
CA VAL A 84 7.47 0.00 -10.79
C VAL A 84 8.83 0.41 -10.23
N ARG A 85 9.92 0.15 -10.97
CA ARG A 85 11.28 0.56 -10.55
C ARG A 85 11.37 2.07 -10.32
N LYS A 86 10.77 2.87 -11.20
CA LYS A 86 10.69 4.34 -11.04
C LYS A 86 9.97 4.73 -9.75
N HIS A 87 8.82 4.13 -9.47
CA HIS A 87 8.05 4.43 -8.26
C HIS A 87 8.78 3.99 -6.98
N LEU A 88 9.36 2.79 -6.97
CA LEU A 88 10.18 2.33 -5.85
C LEU A 88 11.36 3.28 -5.60
N LYS A 89 12.03 3.73 -6.66
CA LYS A 89 13.13 4.69 -6.54
C LYS A 89 12.65 6.04 -6.00
N SER A 90 11.50 6.55 -6.45
CA SER A 90 10.88 7.77 -5.93
C SER A 90 10.61 7.65 -4.43
N LEU A 91 10.03 6.54 -3.98
CA LEU A 91 9.78 6.28 -2.56
C LEU A 91 11.08 6.22 -1.74
N GLN A 92 12.16 5.65 -2.29
CA GLN A 92 13.47 5.66 -1.63
C GLN A 92 14.04 7.08 -1.50
N VAL A 93 13.94 7.90 -2.54
CA VAL A 93 14.40 9.31 -2.52
C VAL A 93 13.66 10.11 -1.46
N HIS A 94 12.36 9.84 -1.27
CA HIS A 94 11.54 10.47 -0.23
C HIS A 94 11.72 9.85 1.17
N GLY A 95 12.60 8.85 1.31
CA GLY A 95 12.84 8.18 2.59
C GLY A 95 11.66 7.34 3.08
N LEU A 96 10.72 7.00 2.20
CA LEU A 96 9.52 6.21 2.52
C LEU A 96 9.75 4.72 2.36
N LEU A 97 10.80 4.34 1.62
CA LEU A 97 11.16 2.95 1.36
C LEU A 97 12.67 2.75 1.49
N GLU A 98 13.07 1.67 2.12
CA GLU A 98 14.41 1.11 2.05
C GLU A 98 14.36 -0.30 1.45
N ILE A 99 15.34 -0.66 0.62
CA ILE A 99 15.41 -1.98 -0.02
C ILE A 99 16.77 -2.60 0.31
N THR A 100 16.78 -3.65 1.12
CA THR A 100 17.99 -4.40 1.48
C THR A 100 18.09 -5.68 0.67
N ARG A 101 19.16 -5.82 -0.13
CA ARG A 101 19.44 -7.04 -0.90
C ARG A 101 20.09 -8.08 0.02
N ARG A 102 19.57 -9.32 0.01
CA ARG A 102 20.03 -10.41 0.92
C ARG A 102 21.03 -11.39 0.31
N GLY A 103 21.43 -11.21 -0.94
CA GLY A 103 22.34 -12.12 -1.65
C GLY A 103 21.65 -13.32 -2.30
N GLN A 104 22.45 -14.21 -2.90
CA GLN A 104 22.05 -15.23 -3.88
C GLN A 104 20.76 -15.99 -3.51
N GLY A 105 19.75 -15.88 -4.40
CA GLY A 105 18.47 -16.59 -4.30
C GLY A 105 17.48 -16.06 -3.26
N LYS A 106 17.87 -15.09 -2.42
CA LYS A 106 16.99 -14.55 -1.36
C LYS A 106 16.25 -13.31 -1.84
N THR A 107 14.95 -13.26 -1.54
CA THR A 107 14.11 -12.09 -1.78
C THR A 107 14.63 -10.86 -1.02
N ASN A 108 14.52 -9.69 -1.64
CA ASN A 108 14.86 -8.42 -1.00
C ASN A 108 13.96 -8.15 0.22
N ILE A 109 14.50 -7.42 1.21
CA ILE A 109 13.71 -6.86 2.32
C ILE A 109 13.31 -5.45 1.92
N TYR A 110 12.02 -5.13 2.09
CA TYR A 110 11.46 -3.81 1.86
C TYR A 110 11.00 -3.25 3.21
N THR A 111 11.60 -2.15 3.64
CA THR A 111 11.26 -1.48 4.90
C THR A 111 10.46 -0.22 4.58
N LEU A 112 9.20 -0.17 5.01
CA LEU A 112 8.32 0.98 4.82
C LEU A 112 8.40 1.95 5.99
N ASN A 113 8.69 3.21 5.71
CA ASN A 113 8.71 4.27 6.71
C ASN A 113 7.35 4.97 6.76
N LEU A 114 6.54 4.62 7.77
CA LEU A 114 5.21 5.20 8.01
C LEU A 114 5.25 6.56 8.75
N LYS A 115 6.44 7.14 8.91
CA LYS A 115 6.62 8.47 9.49
C LYS A 115 6.97 9.45 8.37
N PRO A 116 6.37 10.65 8.33
CA PRO A 116 6.80 11.66 7.40
C PRO A 116 8.29 11.94 7.60
N PRO A 117 9.10 12.04 6.54
CA PRO A 117 10.49 12.42 6.67
C PRO A 117 10.54 13.77 7.39
N ARG A 118 11.42 13.90 8.39
CA ARG A 118 11.67 15.20 9.03
C ARG A 118 12.19 16.12 7.93
N LYS A 119 11.41 17.13 7.54
CA LYS A 119 11.91 18.22 6.70
C LYS A 119 13.08 18.84 7.46
N ARG A 120 14.27 18.78 6.88
CA ARG A 120 15.42 19.56 7.34
C ARG A 120 15.19 21.03 7.00
#